data_AF-A0A0P7W6J9-F1
#
_entry.id   AF-A0A0P7W6J9-F1
#
_cell.length_a   1.000
_cell.length_b   1.000
_cell.length_c   1.000
_cell.angle_alpha   90.00
_cell.angle_beta   90.00
_cell.angle_gamma   90.00
#
_symmetry.space_group_name_H-M   'P 1'
#
loop_
_entity.id
_entity.type
_entity.pdbx_description
1 polymer ?
#
loop_
_entity_poly.entity_id
_entity_poly.type
_entity_poly.pdbx_seq_one_letter_code
_entity_poly.pdbx_strand_id
1 'polypeptide(L)'
;MDRLKYVLLFSALFPVVSGALVIAALSFGYYTWPAILGAALIGFVLSFPIARHVSRRIKRDDPNFDHRHEPKNTFLPDPNAREV
;
A
#
# COMPACT_ATOMS: atom_id res chain seq x y z
N MET A 1 -8.62 -6.82 -8.97
CA MET A 1 -7.81 -5.76 -8.30
C MET A 1 -7.79 -6.05 -6.81
N ASP A 2 -6.67 -6.55 -6.28
CA ASP A 2 -6.67 -7.26 -4.98
C ASP A 2 -6.78 -6.33 -3.77
N ARG A 3 -7.67 -6.68 -2.84
CA ARG A 3 -7.97 -5.97 -1.59
C ARG A 3 -6.71 -5.74 -0.74
N LEU A 4 -5.76 -6.69 -0.84
CA LEU A 4 -4.44 -6.65 -0.20
C LEU A 4 -3.68 -5.35 -0.44
N LYS A 5 -3.76 -4.76 -1.64
CA LYS A 5 -3.05 -3.50 -1.96
C LYS A 5 -3.58 -2.33 -1.14
N TYR A 6 -4.89 -2.29 -0.86
CA TYR A 6 -5.50 -1.22 -0.07
C TYR A 6 -5.22 -1.41 1.41
N VAL A 7 -5.25 -2.65 1.90
CA VAL A 7 -4.87 -2.97 3.28
C VAL A 7 -3.42 -2.57 3.54
N LEU A 8 -2.47 -3.00 2.69
CA LEU A 8 -1.06 -2.63 2.81
C LEU A 8 -0.79 -1.13 2.67
N LEU A 9 -1.52 -0.47 1.76
CA LEU A 9 -1.44 0.98 1.56
C LEU A 9 -1.83 1.71 2.84
N PHE A 10 -3.00 1.42 3.41
CA PHE A 10 -3.53 2.14 4.56
C PHE A 10 -2.88 1.74 5.88
N SER A 11 -2.49 0.47 6.07
CA SER A 11 -2.00 -0.01 7.37
C SER A 11 -0.52 0.28 7.61
N ALA A 12 0.33 0.12 6.58
CA ALA A 12 1.79 0.11 6.77
C ALA A 12 2.50 1.13 5.90
N LEU A 13 2.24 1.14 4.59
CA LEU A 13 3.04 1.93 3.66
C LEU A 13 2.78 3.43 3.80
N PHE A 14 1.52 3.83 3.94
CA PHE A 14 1.17 5.22 4.14
C PHE A 14 1.78 5.84 5.42
N PRO A 15 1.57 5.28 6.63
CA PRO A 15 2.14 5.87 7.84
C PRO A 15 3.66 5.84 7.85
N VAL A 16 4.31 4.81 7.28
CA VAL A 16 5.78 4.73 7.23
C VAL A 16 6.36 5.78 6.27
N VAL A 17 5.83 5.91 5.06
CA VAL A 17 6.34 6.86 4.06
C VAL A 17 6.04 8.29 4.48
N SER A 18 4.81 8.56 4.94
CA SER A 18 4.42 9.88 5.46
C SER A 18 5.22 10.25 6.70
N GLY A 19 5.38 9.32 7.65
CA GLY A 19 6.16 9.54 8.87
C GLY A 19 7.63 9.81 8.57
N ALA A 20 8.25 9.02 7.68
CA ALA A 20 9.63 9.23 7.27
C ALA A 20 9.87 10.60 6.62
N LEU A 21 8.94 11.05 5.76
CA LEU A 21 9.01 12.38 5.15
C LEU A 21 8.84 13.51 6.16
N VAL A 22 7.91 13.37 7.11
CA VAL A 22 7.72 14.35 8.18
C VAL A 22 8.97 14.41 9.07
N ILE A 23 9.54 13.26 9.45
CA ILE A 23 10.78 13.21 10.22
C ILE A 23 11.92 13.90 9.46
N ALA A 24 12.08 13.61 8.17
CA ALA A 24 13.08 14.27 7.33
C ALA A 24 12.88 15.79 7.29
N ALA A 25 11.65 16.27 7.10
CA ALA A 25 11.34 17.70 7.10
C ALA A 25 11.69 18.37 8.44
N LEU A 26 11.36 17.71 9.56
CA LEU A 26 11.72 18.19 10.90
C LEU A 26 13.24 18.16 11.14
N SER A 27 13.95 17.14 10.63
CA SER A 27 15.42 17.06 10.69
C SER A 27 16.12 18.18 9.92
N PHE A 28 15.50 18.70 8.85
CA PHE A 28 15.98 19.90 8.14
C PHE A 28 15.62 21.21 8.86
N GLY A 29 14.98 21.16 10.03
CA GLY A 29 14.61 22.33 10.83
C GLY A 29 13.28 22.97 10.42
N TYR A 30 12.49 22.33 9.55
CA TYR A 30 11.18 22.84 9.16
C TYR A 30 10.10 22.45 10.18
N TYR A 31 9.92 23.28 11.21
CA TYR A 31 8.90 23.07 12.26
C TYR A 31 7.54 23.71 11.95
N THR A 32 7.38 24.30 10.76
CA THR A 32 6.15 25.00 10.38
C THR A 32 5.05 24.00 9.99
N TRP A 33 3.80 24.26 10.38
CA TRP A 33 2.65 23.42 10.05
C TRP A 33 2.46 23.14 8.53
N PRO A 34 2.79 24.05 7.58
CA PRO A 34 2.67 23.76 6.16
C PRO A 34 3.71 22.75 5.66
N ALA A 35 4.90 22.71 6.28
CA ALA A 35 5.94 21.75 5.91
C ALA A 35 5.53 20.32 6.32
N ILE A 36 4.92 20.17 7.48
CA ILE A 36 4.37 18.90 7.97
C ILE A 36 3.22 18.43 7.06
N LEU A 37 2.30 19.34 6.73
CA LEU A 37 1.18 19.02 5.82
C LEU A 37 1.68 18.66 4.41
N GLY A 38 2.65 19.42 3.89
CA GLY A 38 3.27 19.15 2.59
C GLY A 38 3.98 17.80 2.55
N ALA A 39 4.76 17.48 3.57
CA ALA A 39 5.43 16.19 3.71
C ALA A 39 4.42 15.02 3.77
N ALA A 40 3.32 15.18 4.50
CA ALA A 40 2.27 14.18 4.59
C ALA A 40 1.54 13.97 3.24
N LEU A 41 1.22 15.06 2.53
CA LEU A 41 0.59 14.97 1.21
C LEU A 41 1.50 14.33 0.17
N ILE A 42 2.78 14.70 0.15
CA ILE A 42 3.78 14.08 -0.72
C ILE A 42 3.91 12.59 -0.39
N GLY A 43 3.94 12.25 0.91
CA GLY A 43 3.96 10.86 1.37
C GLY A 43 2.74 10.06 0.94
N PHE A 44 1.55 10.66 0.97
CA PHE A 44 0.32 10.02 0.47
C PHE A 44 0.41 9.69 -1.02
N VAL A 45 0.83 10.66 -1.84
CA VAL A 45 0.95 10.48 -3.29
C VAL A 45 2.00 9.41 -3.63
N LEU A 46 3.15 9.41 -2.94
CA LEU A 46 4.21 8.42 -3.11
C LEU A 46 3.82 7.02 -2.62
N SER A 47 2.94 6.92 -1.63
CA SER A 47 2.50 5.63 -1.10
C SER A 47 1.73 4.80 -2.14
N PHE A 48 1.04 5.45 -3.07
CA PHE A 48 0.26 4.78 -4.12
C PHE A 48 1.10 3.92 -5.09
N PRO A 49 2.16 4.45 -5.75
CA PRO A 49 3.03 3.64 -6.60
C PRO A 49 3.81 2.60 -5.80
N ILE A 50 4.24 2.93 -4.58
CA ILE A 50 4.97 2.00 -3.70
C ILE A 50 4.10 0.80 -3.34
N ALA A 51 2.85 1.03 -2.90
CA ALA A 51 1.92 -0.05 -2.58
C ALA A 51 1.58 -0.92 -3.79
N ARG A 52 1.45 -0.32 -4.98
CA ARG A 52 1.26 -1.08 -6.22
C ARG A 52 2.47 -1.97 -6.51
N HIS A 53 3.68 -1.47 -6.32
CA HIS A 53 4.91 -2.21 -6.57
C HIS A 53 5.10 -3.35 -5.56
N VAL A 54 4.96 -3.06 -4.26
CA VAL A 54 5.07 -4.04 -3.18
C VAL A 54 4.01 -5.14 -3.31
N SER A 55 2.76 -4.78 -3.65
CA SER A 55 1.70 -5.78 -3.87
C SER A 55 2.01 -6.72 -5.04
N ARG A 56 2.64 -6.23 -6.10
CA ARG A 56 3.06 -7.07 -7.23
C ARG A 56 4.25 -7.94 -6.87
N ARG A 57 5.18 -7.43 -6.06
CA ARG A 57 6.34 -8.19 -5.60
C ARG A 57 5.93 -9.34 -4.70
N ILE A 58 5.09 -9.08 -3.70
CA ILE A 58 4.56 -10.12 -2.79
C ILE A 58 3.89 -11.25 -3.57
N LYS A 59 3.09 -10.93 -4.59
CA LYS A 59 2.42 -11.95 -5.41
C LYS A 59 3.37 -12.75 -6.31
N ARG A 60 4.49 -12.15 -6.74
CA ARG A 60 5.52 -12.87 -7.52
C ARG A 60 6.35 -13.80 -6.64
N ASP A 61 6.57 -13.41 -5.39
CA ASP A 61 7.39 -14.14 -4.43
C ASP A 61 6.59 -15.23 -3.69
N ASP A 62 5.26 -15.26 -3.82
CA ASP A 62 4.39 -16.26 -3.20
C ASP A 62 4.25 -17.52 -4.10
N PRO A 63 4.85 -18.66 -3.71
CA PRO A 63 4.82 -19.89 -4.50
C PRO A 63 3.45 -20.58 -4.51
N ASN A 64 2.56 -20.24 -3.57
CA ASN A 64 1.20 -20.76 -3.52
C ASN A 64 0.18 -19.84 -4.23
N PHE A 65 0.66 -18.74 -4.80
CA PHE A 65 -0.16 -17.80 -5.56
C PHE A 65 -0.36 -18.32 -6.99
N ASP A 66 -1.54 -18.88 -7.27
CA ASP A 66 -1.89 -19.34 -8.61
C ASP A 66 -2.07 -18.15 -9.56
N HIS A 67 -1.08 -17.93 -10.42
CA HIS A 67 -1.07 -16.86 -11.42
C HIS A 67 -2.10 -17.07 -12.55
N ARG A 68 -2.79 -18.23 -12.62
CA ARG A 68 -3.87 -18.50 -13.58
C ARG A 68 -5.26 -18.16 -13.04
N HIS A 69 -5.42 -18.08 -11.73
CA HIS A 69 -6.66 -17.64 -11.10
C HIS A 69 -6.57 -16.14 -10.82
N GLU A 70 -6.91 -15.32 -11.83
CA GLU A 70 -7.29 -13.95 -11.52
C GLU A 70 -8.57 -14.01 -10.68
N PRO A 71 -8.57 -13.56 -9.40
CA PRO A 71 -9.81 -13.45 -8.67
C PRO A 71 -10.65 -12.37 -9.35
N LYS A 72 -11.59 -12.85 -10.18
CA LYS A 72 -12.59 -12.03 -10.85
C LYS A 72 -13.22 -11.13 -9.78
N ASN A 73 -13.23 -9.82 -10.02
CA ASN A 73 -13.67 -8.75 -9.11
C ASN A 73 -15.07 -9.03 -8.50
N THR A 74 -15.14 -9.92 -7.52
CA THR A 74 -16.40 -10.34 -6.92
C THR A 74 -16.28 -10.00 -5.44
N PHE A 75 -17.19 -9.14 -4.99
CA PHE A 75 -17.33 -8.78 -3.59
C PHE A 75 -17.73 -10.01 -2.75
N LEU A 76 -18.45 -10.94 -3.39
CA LEU A 76 -18.88 -12.23 -2.84
C LEU A 76 -17.79 -13.30 -3.03
N PRO A 77 -17.54 -14.14 -2.01
CA PRO A 77 -16.83 -15.41 -2.20
C PRO A 77 -17.54 -16.23 -3.28
N ASP A 78 -16.80 -16.86 -4.18
CA ASP A 78 -17.39 -17.73 -5.20
C ASP A 78 -18.03 -18.93 -4.49
N PRO A 79 -19.37 -19.10 -4.53
CA PRO A 79 -20.06 -20.18 -3.85
C PRO A 79 -19.65 -21.58 -4.35
N ASN A 80 -19.01 -21.65 -5.53
CA ASN A 80 -18.53 -22.89 -6.13
C ASN A 80 -17.02 -23.09 -5.99
N ALA A 81 -16.33 -22.25 -5.21
CA ALA A 81 -14.95 -22.52 -4.87
C ALA A 81 -14.87 -23.81 -4.04
N ARG A 82 -13.99 -24.74 -4.44
CA ARG A 82 -13.78 -26.00 -3.73
C ARG A 82 -13.26 -25.69 -2.33
N GLU A 83 -14.06 -25.98 -1.31
CA GLU A 83 -13.63 -25.95 0.08
C GLU A 83 -12.49 -26.99 0.24
N VAL A 84 -11.31 -26.51 0.58
CA VAL A 84 -10.13 -27.32 0.93
C VAL A 84 -9.64 -26.93 2.31
#